data_AF-A0A397SDH3-F1
#
_entry.id   AF-A0A397SDH3-F1
#
_cell.length_a   1.000
_cell.length_b   1.000
_cell.length_c   1.000
_cell.angle_alpha   90.00
_cell.angle_beta   90.00
_cell.angle_gamma   90.00
#
_symmetry.space_group_name_H-M   'P 1'
#
loop_
_entity.id
_entity.type
_entity.pdbx_description
1 polymer ?
#
loop_
_entity_poly.entity_id
_entity_poly.type
_entity_poly.pdbx_seq_one_letter_code
_entity_poly.pdbx_strand_id
1 'polypeptide(L)'
;MYQMQSRERKLESCMECENNKTTLYEIVQDNIKKLIENLKKKHIKVNEEFWFDRIIRILLEKSTIKQNQLIIHECIKGIFNKRLLEIDNNKEIKHEMGKFIEGIVVGTKEKIWNDRCDQINKIEKYTNNKKDILRKKWEKNKKEKQKKGDKGKNKRTNSEIESEIKLLQMAKKLTIKI
;
A
#
# COMPACT_ATOMS: atom_id res chain seq x y z
N MET A 1 0.42 0.99 22.86
CA MET A 1 1.50 1.55 22.01
C MET A 1 1.93 0.64 20.85
N TYR A 2 2.09 -0.69 21.03
CA TYR A 2 2.55 -1.60 19.95
C TYR A 2 1.62 -1.74 18.72
N GLN A 3 0.30 -1.54 18.86
CA GLN A 3 -0.63 -1.65 17.73
C GLN A 3 -0.57 -0.48 16.73
N MET A 4 -0.15 0.72 17.15
CA MET A 4 -0.02 1.87 16.25
C MET A 4 1.20 1.73 15.33
N GLN A 5 2.35 1.31 15.87
CA GLN A 5 3.58 1.10 15.08
C GLN A 5 3.47 -0.04 14.04
N SER A 6 2.56 -1.00 14.24
CA SER A 6 2.32 -2.06 13.26
C SER A 6 1.40 -1.63 12.12
N ARG A 7 0.51 -0.65 12.36
CA ARG A 7 -0.33 -0.06 11.31
C ARG A 7 0.45 0.91 10.44
N GLU A 8 1.32 1.73 11.03
CA GLU A 8 2.20 2.65 10.28
C GLU A 8 3.17 1.92 9.35
N ARG A 9 3.79 0.81 9.80
CA ARG A 9 4.65 -0.02 8.94
C ARG A 9 3.91 -0.71 7.79
N LYS A 10 2.64 -1.10 8.00
CA LYS A 10 1.78 -1.61 6.92
C LYS A 10 1.41 -0.51 5.93
N LEU A 11 1.24 0.73 6.41
CA LEU A 11 0.97 1.90 5.58
C LEU A 11 2.16 2.26 4.67
N GLU A 12 3.39 2.19 5.17
CA GLU A 12 4.60 2.46 4.37
C GLU A 12 4.85 1.40 3.30
N SER A 13 4.78 0.11 3.65
CA SER A 13 4.96 -0.99 2.68
C SER A 13 3.87 -1.03 1.59
N CYS A 14 2.69 -0.48 1.84
CA CYS A 14 1.59 -0.37 0.86
C CYS A 14 1.70 0.83 -0.08
N MET A 15 2.72 1.69 0.05
CA MET A 15 2.89 2.90 -0.80
C MET A 15 4.05 2.78 -1.78
N GLU A 16 5.04 1.92 -1.51
CA GLU A 16 6.20 1.69 -2.37
C GLU A 16 5.92 0.50 -3.30
N CYS A 17 5.38 0.74 -4.50
CA CYS A 17 5.47 -0.20 -5.63
C CYS A 17 5.32 0.58 -6.92
N GLU A 18 6.17 0.25 -7.88
CA GLU A 18 6.20 0.83 -9.22
C GLU A 18 5.02 0.39 -10.12
N ASN A 19 4.19 -0.58 -9.68
CA ASN A 19 3.19 -1.27 -10.52
C ASN A 19 1.71 -1.08 -10.11
N ASN A 20 1.33 0.07 -9.53
CA ASN A 20 -0.10 0.34 -9.33
C ASN A 20 -0.78 0.63 -10.68
N LYS A 21 -1.96 0.04 -10.93
CA LYS A 21 -2.75 0.30 -12.15
C LYS A 21 -3.23 1.74 -12.24
N THR A 22 -3.51 2.35 -11.11
CA THR A 22 -3.87 3.76 -11.01
C THR A 22 -2.79 4.49 -10.24
N THR A 23 -2.30 5.57 -10.83
CA THR A 23 -1.30 6.42 -10.20
C THR A 23 -1.97 7.39 -9.23
N LEU A 24 -1.22 7.83 -8.22
CA LEU A 24 -1.68 8.89 -7.33
C LEU A 24 -1.97 10.19 -8.10
N TYR A 25 -1.22 10.44 -9.17
CA TYR A 25 -1.45 11.58 -10.06
C TYR A 25 -2.84 11.54 -10.70
N GLU A 26 -3.24 10.40 -11.27
CA GLU A 26 -4.59 10.22 -11.84
C GLU A 26 -5.69 10.45 -10.80
N ILE A 27 -5.50 9.94 -9.57
CA ILE A 27 -6.45 10.16 -8.47
C ILE A 27 -6.58 11.65 -8.15
N VAL A 28 -5.46 12.38 -8.08
CA VAL A 28 -5.48 13.82 -7.82
C VAL A 28 -6.14 14.56 -8.98
N GLN A 29 -5.80 14.25 -10.22
CA GLN A 29 -6.40 14.87 -11.41
C GLN A 29 -7.92 14.71 -11.43
N ASP A 30 -8.42 13.48 -11.19
CA ASP A 30 -9.85 13.21 -11.14
C ASP A 30 -10.54 14.05 -10.06
N ASN A 31 -9.91 14.20 -8.89
CA ASN A 31 -10.47 14.97 -7.79
C ASN A 31 -10.39 16.49 -8.03
N ILE A 32 -9.37 17.00 -8.72
CA ILE A 32 -9.31 18.42 -9.13
C ILE A 32 -10.44 18.72 -10.12
N LYS A 33 -10.70 17.84 -11.09
CA LYS A 33 -11.82 18.01 -12.04
C LYS A 33 -13.16 18.07 -11.32
N LYS A 34 -13.42 17.15 -10.38
CA LYS A 34 -14.64 17.17 -9.53
C LYS A 34 -14.76 18.44 -8.70
N LEU A 35 -13.66 18.93 -8.13
CA LEU A 35 -13.62 20.19 -7.39
C LEU A 35 -14.05 21.35 -8.28
N ILE A 36 -13.45 21.49 -9.47
CA ILE A 36 -13.77 22.55 -10.43
C ILE A 36 -15.24 22.48 -10.85
N GLU A 37 -15.75 21.29 -11.18
CA GLU A 37 -17.16 21.10 -11.53
C GLU A 37 -18.10 21.52 -10.40
N ASN A 38 -17.79 21.16 -9.16
CA ASN A 38 -18.59 21.56 -8.00
C ASN A 38 -18.58 23.06 -7.78
N LEU A 39 -17.44 23.73 -7.97
CA LEU A 39 -17.33 25.18 -7.89
C LEU A 39 -18.14 25.88 -8.99
N LYS A 40 -18.11 25.36 -10.22
CA LYS A 40 -18.94 25.86 -11.32
C LYS A 40 -20.43 25.72 -11.04
N LYS A 41 -20.87 24.60 -10.45
CA LYS A 41 -22.28 24.39 -10.04
C LYS A 41 -22.76 25.41 -9.00
N LYS A 42 -21.84 25.96 -8.21
CA LYS A 42 -22.12 27.04 -7.25
C LYS A 42 -21.96 28.45 -7.84
N HIS A 43 -21.84 28.56 -9.16
CA HIS A 43 -21.63 29.82 -9.89
C HIS A 43 -20.33 30.55 -9.52
N ILE A 44 -19.33 29.85 -8.99
CA ILE A 44 -18.00 30.41 -8.73
C ILE A 44 -17.19 30.33 -10.02
N LYS A 45 -16.68 31.47 -10.50
CA LYS A 45 -15.82 31.53 -11.69
C LYS A 45 -14.42 31.05 -11.33
N VAL A 46 -14.00 29.94 -11.91
CA VAL A 46 -12.70 29.30 -11.66
C VAL A 46 -11.93 29.23 -12.97
N ASN A 47 -10.66 29.62 -12.97
CA ASN A 47 -9.75 29.33 -14.07
C ASN A 47 -9.16 27.94 -13.86
N GLU A 48 -9.54 26.98 -14.69
CA GLU A 48 -9.20 25.56 -14.51
C GLU A 48 -7.70 25.31 -14.49
N GLU A 49 -6.97 25.83 -15.48
CA GLU A 49 -5.52 25.64 -15.62
C GLU A 49 -4.79 26.23 -14.41
N PHE A 50 -5.14 27.47 -14.05
CA PHE A 50 -4.52 28.14 -12.90
C PHE A 50 -4.73 27.37 -11.59
N TRP A 51 -5.95 26.87 -11.39
CA TRP A 51 -6.29 26.10 -10.20
C TRP A 51 -5.60 24.75 -10.16
N PHE A 52 -5.55 24.07 -11.30
CA PHE A 52 -4.87 22.80 -11.45
C PHE A 52 -3.38 22.95 -11.09
N ASP A 53 -2.68 23.89 -11.73
CA ASP A 53 -1.25 24.12 -11.49
C ASP A 53 -0.98 24.53 -10.05
N ARG A 54 -1.81 25.42 -9.50
CA ARG A 54 -1.65 25.91 -8.13
C ARG A 54 -1.81 24.79 -7.11
N ILE A 55 -2.82 23.93 -7.26
CA ILE A 55 -3.06 22.79 -6.36
C ILE A 55 -1.92 21.79 -6.48
N ILE A 56 -1.52 21.40 -7.70
CA ILE A 56 -0.43 20.46 -7.93
C ILE A 56 0.87 20.97 -7.32
N ARG A 57 1.19 22.25 -7.53
CA ARG A 57 2.38 22.87 -6.93
C ARG A 57 2.37 22.75 -5.41
N ILE A 58 1.24 23.04 -4.75
CA ILE A 58 1.13 22.90 -3.30
C ILE A 58 1.32 21.45 -2.87
N LEU A 59 0.69 20.49 -3.56
CA LEU A 59 0.80 19.08 -3.21
C LEU A 59 2.23 18.53 -3.32
N LEU A 60 3.03 19.08 -4.24
CA LEU A 60 4.43 18.70 -4.49
C LEU A 60 5.43 19.46 -3.61
N GLU A 61 5.00 20.42 -2.80
CA GLU A 61 5.89 21.10 -1.86
C GLU A 61 6.19 20.22 -0.64
N LYS A 62 7.31 20.53 0.03
CA LYS A 62 7.69 19.87 1.27
C LYS A 62 6.68 20.19 2.37
N SER A 63 6.29 19.14 3.08
CA SER A 63 5.48 19.19 4.27
C SER A 63 6.15 20.04 5.35
N THR A 64 5.35 20.88 6.00
CA THR A 64 5.76 21.65 7.19
C THR A 64 5.62 20.84 8.48
N ILE A 65 4.92 19.71 8.45
CA ILE A 65 4.63 18.86 9.61
C ILE A 65 5.67 17.75 9.74
N LYS A 66 6.10 17.14 8.62
CA LYS A 66 7.08 16.06 8.55
C LYS A 66 8.19 16.42 7.56
N GLN A 67 9.43 16.46 8.05
CA GLN A 67 10.59 16.67 7.21
C GLN A 67 10.70 15.57 6.14
N ASN A 68 11.14 15.97 4.95
CA ASN A 68 11.35 15.11 3.77
C ASN A 68 10.09 14.39 3.22
N GLN A 69 8.88 14.78 3.64
CA GLN A 69 7.64 14.33 3.02
C GLN A 69 7.04 15.45 2.17
N LEU A 70 6.29 15.11 1.12
CA LEU A 70 5.48 16.07 0.36
C LEU A 70 4.09 16.21 0.98
N ILE A 71 3.43 17.34 0.75
CA ILE A 71 2.08 17.62 1.26
C ILE A 71 1.07 16.56 0.80
N ILE A 72 1.22 16.02 -0.42
CA ILE A 72 0.34 14.94 -0.90
C ILE A 72 0.31 13.71 0.01
N HIS A 73 1.41 13.38 0.69
CA HIS A 73 1.44 12.27 1.65
C HIS A 73 0.64 12.57 2.91
N GLU A 74 0.51 13.84 3.29
CA GLU A 74 -0.38 14.29 4.34
C GLU A 74 -1.84 14.11 3.91
N CYS A 75 -2.17 14.54 2.69
CA CYS A 75 -3.51 14.42 2.13
C CYS A 75 -3.96 12.96 2.05
N ILE A 76 -3.10 12.03 1.62
CA ILE A 76 -3.39 10.59 1.60
C ILE A 76 -3.72 10.06 3.01
N LYS A 77 -3.09 10.61 4.04
CA LYS A 77 -3.34 10.26 5.45
C LYS A 77 -4.57 10.96 6.02
N GLY A 78 -5.26 11.79 5.23
CA GLY A 78 -6.40 12.60 5.68
C GLY A 78 -6.01 13.80 6.54
N ILE A 79 -4.74 14.21 6.50
CA ILE A 79 -4.26 15.39 7.21
C ILE A 79 -4.48 16.61 6.31
N PHE A 80 -5.21 17.59 6.84
CA PHE A 80 -5.52 18.83 6.14
C PHE A 80 -4.35 19.80 6.20
N ASN A 81 -3.77 20.13 5.05
CA ASN A 81 -2.74 21.15 4.97
C ASN A 81 -3.38 22.54 4.86
N LYS A 82 -2.96 23.47 5.75
CA LYS A 82 -3.50 24.84 5.77
C LYS A 82 -3.35 25.56 4.43
N ARG A 83 -2.26 25.34 3.70
CA ARG A 83 -1.99 26.02 2.42
C ARG A 83 -3.00 25.67 1.33
N LEU A 84 -3.54 24.45 1.36
CA LEU A 84 -4.64 24.05 0.47
C LEU A 84 -5.94 24.74 0.88
N LEU A 85 -6.26 24.75 2.19
CA LEU A 85 -7.47 25.39 2.72
C LEU A 85 -7.44 26.92 2.61
N GLU A 86 -6.26 27.53 2.51
CA GLU A 86 -6.06 28.97 2.39
C GLU A 86 -5.75 29.41 0.95
N ILE A 87 -6.04 28.55 -0.03
CA ILE A 87 -5.85 28.90 -1.46
C ILE A 87 -6.70 30.11 -1.86
N ASP A 88 -7.87 30.26 -1.21
CA ASP A 88 -8.84 31.34 -1.38
C ASP A 88 -9.53 31.63 -0.03
N ASN A 89 -10.08 32.83 0.11
CA ASN A 89 -10.79 33.26 1.31
C ASN A 89 -12.29 32.91 1.30
N ASN A 90 -12.85 32.52 0.15
CA ASN A 90 -14.24 32.13 0.03
C ASN A 90 -14.52 30.84 0.83
N LYS A 91 -15.50 30.91 1.75
CA LYS A 91 -15.87 29.79 2.62
C LYS A 91 -16.33 28.55 1.84
N GLU A 92 -17.01 28.73 0.72
CA GLU A 92 -17.47 27.62 -0.11
C GLU A 92 -16.31 26.90 -0.80
N ILE A 93 -15.29 27.65 -1.21
CA ILE A 93 -14.06 27.08 -1.76
C ILE A 93 -13.35 26.26 -0.68
N LYS A 94 -13.21 26.79 0.54
CA LYS A 94 -12.58 26.05 1.64
C LYS A 94 -13.31 24.74 1.93
N HIS A 95 -14.64 24.78 1.89
CA HIS A 95 -15.48 23.59 2.06
C HIS A 95 -15.26 22.55 0.96
N GLU A 96 -15.26 22.97 -0.31
CA GLU A 96 -15.01 22.05 -1.42
C GLU A 96 -13.55 21.54 -1.43
N MET A 97 -12.59 22.33 -0.97
CA MET A 97 -11.21 21.88 -0.79
C MET A 97 -11.10 20.79 0.29
N GLY A 98 -11.92 20.89 1.35
CA GLY A 98 -12.05 19.81 2.33
C GLY A 98 -12.49 18.50 1.68
N LYS A 99 -13.55 18.54 0.87
CA LYS A 99 -14.04 17.39 0.10
C LYS A 99 -13.01 16.87 -0.92
N PHE A 100 -12.22 17.75 -1.51
CA PHE A 100 -11.14 17.38 -2.42
C PHE A 100 -10.10 16.49 -1.70
N ILE A 101 -9.68 16.88 -0.49
CA ILE A 101 -8.74 16.10 0.33
C ILE A 101 -9.37 14.75 0.71
N GLU A 102 -10.62 14.74 1.14
CA GLU A 102 -11.37 13.50 1.40
C GLU A 102 -11.44 12.59 0.17
N GLY A 103 -11.65 13.17 -1.01
CA GLY A 103 -11.66 12.46 -2.28
C GLY A 103 -10.32 11.81 -2.63
N ILE A 104 -9.19 12.44 -2.28
CA ILE A 104 -7.86 11.82 -2.41
C ILE A 104 -7.73 10.63 -1.45
N VAL A 105 -8.14 10.77 -0.19
CA VAL A 105 -8.06 9.69 0.81
C VAL A 105 -8.87 8.48 0.35
N VAL A 106 -10.14 8.70 -0.02
CA VAL A 106 -11.05 7.65 -0.49
C VAL A 106 -10.51 7.03 -1.77
N GLY A 107 -10.13 7.83 -2.77
CA GLY A 107 -9.61 7.32 -4.04
C GLY A 107 -8.34 6.51 -3.89
N THR A 108 -7.43 6.92 -3.00
CA THR A 108 -6.20 6.16 -2.70
C THR A 108 -6.52 4.84 -2.03
N LYS A 109 -7.45 4.84 -1.07
CA LYS A 109 -7.89 3.61 -0.39
C LYS A 109 -8.61 2.66 -1.34
N GLU A 110 -9.46 3.16 -2.22
CA GLU A 110 -10.23 2.30 -3.12
C GLU A 110 -9.38 1.75 -4.26
N LYS A 111 -8.60 2.60 -4.92
CA LYS A 111 -7.89 2.23 -6.16
C LYS A 111 -6.49 1.65 -5.91
N ILE A 112 -5.82 2.04 -4.83
CA ILE A 112 -4.46 1.56 -4.53
C ILE A 112 -4.49 0.51 -3.42
N TRP A 113 -5.22 0.77 -2.33
CA TRP A 113 -5.19 -0.15 -1.19
C TRP A 113 -5.96 -1.45 -1.44
N ASN A 114 -7.18 -1.40 -2.00
CA ASN A 114 -7.96 -2.63 -2.25
C ASN A 114 -7.28 -3.54 -3.27
N ASP A 115 -6.78 -2.97 -4.38
CA ASP A 115 -6.03 -3.72 -5.39
C ASP A 115 -4.79 -4.42 -4.79
N ARG A 116 -4.08 -3.77 -3.86
CA ARG A 116 -2.93 -4.37 -3.17
C ARG A 116 -3.35 -5.44 -2.15
N CYS A 117 -4.42 -5.22 -1.39
CA CYS A 117 -4.96 -6.23 -0.47
C CYS A 117 -5.33 -7.52 -1.23
N ASP A 118 -5.94 -7.41 -2.39
CA ASP A 118 -6.31 -8.57 -3.21
C ASP A 118 -5.09 -9.30 -3.77
N GLN A 119 -4.05 -8.58 -4.18
CA GLN A 119 -2.79 -9.18 -4.62
C GLN A 119 -2.08 -9.90 -3.47
N ILE A 120 -1.97 -9.28 -2.30
CA ILE A 120 -1.38 -9.89 -1.10
C ILE A 120 -2.15 -11.15 -0.71
N ASN A 121 -3.49 -11.09 -0.68
CA ASN A 121 -4.34 -12.23 -0.37
C ASN A 121 -4.10 -13.40 -1.36
N LYS A 122 -3.93 -13.12 -2.65
CA LYS A 122 -3.60 -14.14 -3.66
C LYS A 122 -2.22 -14.78 -3.41
N ILE A 123 -1.22 -13.97 -3.10
CA ILE A 123 0.15 -14.43 -2.81
C ILE A 123 0.18 -15.29 -1.53
N GLU A 124 -0.51 -14.87 -0.47
CA GLU A 124 -0.62 -15.62 0.78
C GLU A 124 -1.33 -16.96 0.56
N LYS A 125 -2.43 -16.97 -0.20
CA LYS A 125 -3.16 -18.18 -0.56
C LYS A 125 -2.28 -19.16 -1.35
N TYR A 126 -1.53 -18.67 -2.35
CA TYR A 126 -0.58 -19.49 -3.10
C TYR A 126 0.53 -20.07 -2.21
N THR A 127 1.08 -19.25 -1.32
CA THR A 127 2.15 -19.65 -0.39
C THR A 127 1.66 -20.71 0.61
N ASN A 128 0.45 -20.56 1.15
CA ASN A 128 -0.13 -21.53 2.07
C ASN A 128 -0.45 -22.85 1.35
N ASN A 129 -1.02 -22.80 0.15
CA ASN A 129 -1.22 -24.00 -0.67
C ASN A 129 0.10 -24.74 -0.94
N LYS A 130 1.19 -24.01 -1.24
CA LYS A 130 2.52 -24.61 -1.46
C LYS A 130 3.07 -25.27 -0.19
N LYS A 131 2.89 -24.67 0.98
CA LYS A 131 3.26 -25.27 2.27
C LYS A 131 2.46 -26.55 2.54
N ASP A 132 1.16 -26.54 2.26
CA ASP A 132 0.29 -27.72 2.45
C ASP A 132 0.67 -28.85 1.50
N ILE A 133 1.00 -28.54 0.24
CA ILE A 133 1.52 -29.52 -0.73
C ILE A 133 2.83 -30.13 -0.21
N LEU A 134 3.77 -29.31 0.27
CA LEU A 134 5.04 -29.77 0.83
C LEU A 134 4.83 -30.65 2.07
N ARG A 135 3.92 -30.25 2.97
CA ARG A 135 3.57 -31.00 4.17
C ARG A 135 2.95 -32.37 3.83
N LYS A 136 2.00 -32.42 2.90
CA LYS A 136 1.40 -33.68 2.41
C LYS A 136 2.44 -34.59 1.75
N LYS A 137 3.39 -34.03 0.99
CA LYS A 137 4.52 -34.79 0.41
C LYS A 137 5.40 -35.39 1.51
N TRP A 138 5.71 -34.61 2.54
CA TRP A 138 6.51 -35.08 3.68
C TRP A 138 5.79 -36.20 4.46
N GLU A 139 4.50 -36.06 4.73
CA GLU A 139 3.70 -37.07 5.42
C GLU A 139 3.58 -38.38 4.60
N LYS A 140 3.43 -38.31 3.27
CA LYS A 140 3.47 -39.48 2.38
C LYS A 140 4.83 -40.17 2.43
N ASN A 141 5.93 -39.42 2.28
CA ASN A 141 7.28 -39.97 2.33
C ASN A 141 7.59 -40.60 3.69
N LYS A 142 7.08 -40.03 4.79
CA LYS A 142 7.22 -40.60 6.14
C LYS A 142 6.48 -41.94 6.27
N LYS A 143 5.25 -42.02 5.76
CA LYS A 143 4.46 -43.27 5.73
C LYS A 143 5.08 -44.33 4.83
N GLU A 144 5.63 -43.95 3.69
CA GLU A 144 6.35 -44.87 2.79
C GLU A 144 7.66 -45.38 3.40
N LYS A 145 8.40 -44.54 4.13
CA LYS A 145 9.59 -44.96 4.89
C LYS A 145 9.26 -45.87 6.07
N GLN A 146 8.13 -45.68 6.73
CA GLN A 146 7.63 -46.61 7.75
C GLN A 146 7.21 -47.95 7.15
N LYS A 147 6.61 -47.96 5.94
CA LYS A 147 6.28 -49.20 5.21
C LYS A 147 7.49 -49.93 4.63
N LYS A 148 8.58 -49.22 4.32
CA LYS A 148 9.88 -49.77 3.91
C LYS A 148 10.85 -49.97 5.08
N GLY A 149 10.35 -49.89 6.31
CA GLY A 149 11.07 -50.15 7.55
C GLY A 149 11.34 -51.63 7.83
N ASP A 150 11.41 -52.46 6.79
CA ASP A 150 12.16 -53.70 6.80
C ASP A 150 13.09 -53.69 5.58
N LYS A 151 14.39 -53.54 5.85
CA LYS A 151 15.54 -53.56 4.93
C LYS A 151 15.95 -52.23 4.27
N GLY A 152 17.02 -51.64 4.82
CA GLY A 152 18.05 -50.96 4.01
C GLY A 152 18.39 -49.53 4.43
N LYS A 153 19.51 -49.39 5.14
CA LYS A 153 20.17 -48.12 5.50
C LYS A 153 20.44 -47.26 4.24
N ASN A 154 19.91 -46.03 4.18
CA ASN A 154 20.72 -44.90 3.73
C ASN A 154 20.23 -43.57 4.35
N LYS A 155 21.14 -42.89 5.03
CA LYS A 155 20.88 -41.86 6.05
C LYS A 155 21.13 -40.48 5.43
N ARG A 156 20.08 -39.77 5.02
CA ARG A 156 20.14 -38.30 4.94
C ARG A 156 19.92 -37.77 6.35
N THR A 157 20.95 -37.17 6.93
CA THR A 157 20.97 -36.71 8.33
C THR A 157 20.05 -35.51 8.52
N ASN A 158 19.38 -35.45 9.68
CA ASN A 158 18.51 -34.34 10.09
C ASN A 158 19.18 -32.95 9.96
N SER A 159 20.52 -32.89 9.94
CA SER A 159 21.28 -31.64 9.78
C SER A 159 21.07 -30.97 8.41
N GLU A 160 20.89 -31.73 7.32
CA GLU A 160 20.68 -31.15 5.99
C GLU A 160 19.31 -30.44 5.88
N ILE A 161 18.30 -31.02 6.52
CA ILE A 161 16.94 -30.47 6.56
C ILE A 161 16.91 -29.19 7.41
N GLU A 162 17.65 -29.19 8.52
CA GLU A 162 17.74 -28.03 9.40
C GLU A 162 18.48 -26.84 8.73
N SER A 163 19.49 -27.13 7.90
CA SER A 163 20.16 -26.11 7.09
C SER A 163 19.27 -25.51 6.01
N GLU A 164 18.44 -26.31 5.32
CA GLU A 164 17.50 -25.79 4.31
C GLU A 164 16.41 -24.89 4.93
N ILE A 165 15.93 -25.24 6.13
CA ILE A 165 14.93 -24.43 6.85
C ILE A 165 15.55 -23.08 7.27
N LYS A 166 16.80 -23.07 7.75
CA LYS A 166 17.52 -21.83 8.08
C LYS A 166 17.74 -20.94 6.86
N LEU A 167 18.13 -21.52 5.72
CA LEU A 167 18.30 -20.77 4.46
C LEU A 167 17.00 -20.10 4.01
N LEU A 168 15.87 -20.82 4.08
CA LEU A 168 14.54 -20.25 3.75
C LEU A 168 14.11 -19.13 4.71
N GLN A 169 14.50 -19.20 5.98
CA GLN A 169 14.23 -18.14 6.96
C GLN A 169 15.10 -16.89 6.72
N MET A 170 16.36 -17.08 6.31
CA MET A 170 17.25 -15.97 5.93
C MET A 170 16.78 -15.26 4.66
N ALA A 171 16.36 -16.03 3.64
CA ALA A 171 15.83 -15.47 2.39
C ALA A 171 14.60 -14.57 2.64
N LYS A 172 13.72 -14.95 3.57
CA LYS A 172 12.56 -14.14 3.99
C LYS A 172 12.94 -12.83 4.70
N LYS A 173 14.05 -12.80 5.43
CA LYS A 173 14.53 -11.57 6.09
C LYS A 173 15.12 -10.57 5.10
N LEU A 174 15.67 -11.05 3.98
CA LEU A 174 16.24 -10.22 2.92
C LEU A 174 15.17 -9.59 2.02
N THR A 175 14.05 -10.28 1.77
CA THR A 175 12.93 -9.75 0.97
C THR A 175 12.09 -8.68 1.68
N ILE A 176 12.36 -8.43 2.97
CA ILE A 176 11.69 -7.39 3.78
C ILE A 176 12.58 -6.13 3.90
N LYS A 177 13.81 -6.15 3.37
CA LYS A 177 14.80 -5.06 3.47
C LYS A 177 15.02 -4.27 2.17
N ILE A 178 14.23 -4.52 1.13
CA ILE A 178 14.18 -3.73 -0.12
C ILE A 178 12.79 -3.11 -0.17
#